data_AF-A0A963LNE5-F1
#
_entry.id   AF-A0A963LNE5-F1
#
_cell.length_a   1.000
_cell.length_b   1.000
_cell.length_c   1.000
_cell.angle_alpha   90.00
_cell.angle_beta   90.00
_cell.angle_gamma   90.00
#
_symmetry.space_group_name_H-M   'P 1'
#
loop_
_entity.id
_entity.type
_entity.pdbx_description
1 polymer ?
#
loop_
_entity_poly.entity_id
_entity_poly.type
_entity_poly.pdbx_seq_one_letter_code
_entity_poly.pdbx_strand_id
1 'polypeptide(L)'
;GSPAGFALRDHWFWSTVLHEGARRVAWALQLVLLLAIWWPFGVLRRLSRRERAGMFVTAMLILLVISGFKTIDTTSCPWDLAEFGGQASYVSHWSWGVRDGGAGHCFPAGHASAAFCFLPGYFWLRRTAPRHARLWLAATLIAAMTLGLAQQVRGAHYLSHTLWTGWISWAVASL
;
A
#
# COMPACT_ATOMS: atom_id res chain seq x y z
N GLY A 1 14.69 -8.67 12.63
CA GLY A 1 14.16 -9.05 13.95
C GLY A 1 15.22 -9.81 14.71
N SER A 2 14.97 -10.05 16.00
CA SER A 2 15.72 -10.98 16.84
C SER A 2 14.73 -11.90 17.56
N PRO A 3 15.17 -12.93 18.31
CA PRO A 3 14.28 -13.71 19.16
C PRO A 3 13.51 -12.86 20.20
N ALA A 4 14.02 -11.68 20.56
CA ALA A 4 13.32 -10.71 21.42
C ALA A 4 12.34 -9.79 20.63
N GLY A 5 12.12 -10.06 19.35
CA GLY A 5 11.25 -9.30 18.46
C GLY A 5 11.94 -8.19 17.69
N PHE A 6 11.16 -7.14 17.39
CA PHE A 6 11.57 -5.99 16.59
C PHE A 6 11.69 -4.76 17.46
N ALA A 7 12.93 -4.36 17.78
CA ALA A 7 13.22 -3.24 18.69
C ALA A 7 12.59 -1.90 18.27
N LEU A 8 12.34 -1.71 16.96
CA LEU A 8 11.78 -0.49 16.40
C LEU A 8 10.27 -0.58 16.11
N ARG A 9 9.59 -1.64 16.57
CA ARG A 9 8.15 -1.87 16.34
C ARG A 9 7.28 -0.69 16.78
N ASP A 10 7.53 -0.19 17.98
CA ASP A 10 6.72 0.84 18.64
C ASP A 10 7.38 2.22 18.66
N HIS A 11 8.59 2.34 18.12
CA HIS A 11 9.30 3.61 18.04
C HIS A 11 8.48 4.64 17.25
N TRP A 12 8.21 5.79 17.88
CA TRP A 12 7.25 6.82 17.44
C TRP A 12 7.35 7.24 15.97
N PHE A 13 8.57 7.29 15.43
CA PHE A 13 8.78 7.64 14.02
C PHE A 13 8.17 6.60 13.07
N TRP A 14 8.28 5.31 13.39
CA TRP A 14 7.75 4.25 12.55
C TRP A 14 6.25 4.00 12.80
N SER A 15 5.82 4.05 14.06
CA SER A 15 4.44 3.75 14.47
C SER A 15 3.49 4.96 14.33
N THR A 16 3.92 6.16 14.72
CA THR A 16 3.06 7.34 14.70
C THR A 16 3.21 8.12 13.40
N VAL A 17 4.44 8.42 12.97
CA VAL A 17 4.66 9.26 11.77
C VAL A 17 4.42 8.45 10.49
N LEU A 18 5.20 7.41 10.27
CA LEU A 18 5.17 6.65 9.02
C LEU A 18 4.03 5.63 8.94
N HIS A 19 3.42 5.27 10.07
CA HIS A 19 2.23 4.44 10.07
C HIS A 19 0.95 5.27 10.17
N GLU A 20 0.59 5.81 11.32
CA GLU A 20 -0.67 6.56 11.45
C GLU A 20 -0.73 7.85 10.61
N GLY A 21 0.33 8.66 10.66
CA GLY A 21 0.43 9.92 9.93
C GLY A 21 0.30 9.72 8.43
N ALA A 22 1.06 8.79 7.87
CA ALA A 22 0.99 8.43 6.47
C ALA A 22 -0.42 7.99 6.04
N ARG A 23 -1.14 7.23 6.88
CA ARG A 23 -2.53 6.82 6.60
C ARG A 23 -3.45 8.03 6.53
N ARG A 24 -3.31 9.00 7.44
CA ARG A 24 -4.11 10.25 7.43
C ARG A 24 -3.82 11.08 6.18
N VAL A 25 -2.54 11.21 5.81
CA VAL A 25 -2.12 11.91 4.58
C VAL A 25 -2.71 11.24 3.33
N ALA A 26 -2.67 9.91 3.23
CA ALA A 26 -3.25 9.19 2.11
C ALA A 26 -4.74 9.47 1.95
N TRP A 27 -5.52 9.42 3.04
CA TRP A 27 -6.95 9.76 3.00
C TRP A 27 -7.20 11.23 2.63
N ALA A 28 -6.39 12.15 3.13
CA ALA A 28 -6.48 13.56 2.75
C ALA A 28 -6.21 13.77 1.26
N LEU A 29 -5.17 13.13 0.71
CA LEU A 29 -4.87 13.17 -0.72
C LEU A 29 -5.99 12.55 -1.56
N GLN A 30 -6.62 11.49 -1.06
CA GLN A 30 -7.76 10.88 -1.72
C GLN A 30 -8.98 11.81 -1.76
N LEU A 31 -9.25 12.52 -0.66
CA LEU A 31 -10.27 13.56 -0.61
C LEU A 31 -9.93 14.70 -1.60
N VAL A 32 -8.66 15.10 -1.71
CA VAL A 32 -8.24 16.09 -2.70
C VAL A 32 -8.51 15.60 -4.14
N LEU A 33 -8.22 14.33 -4.45
CA LEU A 33 -8.56 13.76 -5.77
C LEU A 33 -10.07 13.73 -6.04
N LEU A 34 -10.88 13.43 -5.02
CA LEU A 34 -12.34 13.47 -5.13
C LEU A 34 -12.82 14.89 -5.46
N LEU A 35 -12.38 15.89 -4.71
CA LEU A 35 -12.75 17.29 -4.92
C LEU A 35 -12.24 17.80 -6.27
N ALA A 36 -11.06 17.37 -6.71
CA ALA A 36 -10.49 17.74 -8.00
C ALA A 36 -11.33 17.28 -9.20
N ILE A 37 -12.28 16.36 -9.04
CA ILE A 37 -13.24 16.00 -10.09
C ILE A 37 -14.00 17.25 -10.56
N TRP A 38 -14.45 18.09 -9.63
CA TRP A 38 -15.18 19.33 -9.90
C TRP A 38 -14.30 20.57 -9.92
N TRP A 39 -13.27 20.62 -9.06
CA TRP A 39 -12.38 21.77 -8.91
C TRP A 39 -10.92 21.40 -9.23
N PRO A 40 -10.58 21.12 -10.51
CA PRO A 40 -9.24 20.71 -10.87
C PRO A 40 -8.22 21.85 -10.74
N PHE A 41 -7.02 21.50 -10.32
CA PHE A 41 -5.88 22.41 -10.18
C PHE A 41 -4.62 21.82 -10.82
N GLY A 42 -3.65 22.68 -11.11
CA GLY A 42 -2.36 22.28 -11.68
C GLY A 42 -2.50 21.36 -12.90
N VAL A 43 -1.77 20.23 -12.88
CA VAL A 43 -1.77 19.25 -13.97
C VAL A 43 -3.12 18.55 -14.14
N LEU A 44 -3.95 18.43 -13.10
CA LEU A 44 -5.25 17.76 -13.17
C LEU A 44 -6.25 18.51 -14.06
N ARG A 45 -6.01 19.80 -14.34
CA ARG A 45 -6.79 20.57 -15.35
C ARG A 45 -6.62 20.05 -16.77
N ARG A 46 -5.55 19.28 -17.04
CA ARG A 46 -5.30 18.64 -18.35
C ARG A 46 -6.11 17.37 -18.56
N LEU A 47 -6.79 16.88 -17.53
CA LEU A 47 -7.69 15.72 -17.62
C LEU A 47 -9.13 16.22 -17.72
N SER A 48 -9.98 15.53 -18.46
CA SER A 48 -11.43 15.73 -18.44
C SER A 48 -12.03 15.31 -17.09
N ARG A 49 -13.26 15.73 -16.80
CA ARG A 49 -13.97 15.32 -15.58
C ARG A 49 -14.11 13.80 -15.48
N ARG A 50 -14.34 13.11 -16.60
CA ARG A 50 -14.45 11.64 -16.67
C ARG A 50 -13.13 10.95 -16.33
N GLU A 51 -12.01 11.46 -16.85
CA GLU A 51 -10.68 10.91 -16.56
C GLU A 51 -10.29 11.12 -15.09
N ARG A 52 -10.61 12.29 -14.50
CA ARG A 52 -10.40 12.54 -13.07
C ARG A 52 -11.24 11.61 -12.19
N ALA A 53 -12.51 11.40 -12.56
CA ALA A 53 -13.37 10.45 -11.86
C ALA A 53 -12.85 9.01 -12.01
N GLY A 54 -12.41 8.62 -13.21
CA GLY A 54 -11.76 7.33 -13.46
C GLY A 54 -10.53 7.13 -12.58
N MET A 55 -9.63 8.13 -12.53
CA MET A 55 -8.46 8.11 -11.65
C MET A 55 -8.82 7.90 -10.17
N PHE A 56 -9.83 8.60 -9.66
CA PHE A 56 -10.31 8.43 -8.28
C PHE A 56 -10.91 7.04 -8.04
N VAL A 57 -11.77 6.56 -8.95
CA VAL A 57 -12.43 5.26 -8.83
C VAL A 57 -11.43 4.12 -8.88
N THR A 58 -10.45 4.17 -9.81
CA THR A 58 -9.39 3.16 -9.88
C THR A 58 -8.54 3.16 -8.60
N ALA A 59 -8.27 4.32 -8.00
CA ALA A 59 -7.58 4.39 -6.71
C ALA A 59 -8.36 3.68 -5.58
N MET A 60 -9.68 3.86 -5.52
CA MET A 60 -10.55 3.16 -4.57
C MET A 60 -10.65 1.67 -4.85
N LEU A 61 -10.68 1.27 -6.13
CA LEU A 61 -10.66 -0.12 -6.51
C LEU A 61 -9.37 -0.82 -6.05
N ILE A 62 -8.21 -0.16 -6.17
CA ILE A 62 -6.93 -0.69 -5.64
C ILE A 62 -7.04 -0.95 -4.13
N LEU A 63 -7.53 0.02 -3.35
CA LEU A 63 -7.68 -0.16 -1.91
C LEU A 63 -8.63 -1.31 -1.57
N LEU A 64 -9.75 -1.41 -2.29
CA LEU A 64 -10.74 -2.47 -2.09
C LEU A 64 -10.16 -3.85 -2.41
N VAL A 65 -9.47 -4.00 -3.54
CA VAL A 65 -8.84 -5.26 -3.96
C VAL A 65 -7.78 -5.70 -2.94
N ILE A 66 -6.91 -4.79 -2.52
CA ILE A 66 -5.88 -5.09 -1.51
C ILE A 66 -6.51 -5.46 -0.16
N SER A 67 -7.54 -4.73 0.28
CA SER A 67 -8.26 -5.07 1.50
C SER A 67 -8.94 -6.44 1.41
N GLY A 68 -9.55 -6.76 0.27
CA GLY A 68 -10.19 -8.06 0.03
C GLY A 68 -9.20 -9.22 0.13
N PHE A 69 -8.06 -9.14 -0.56
CA PHE A 69 -7.00 -10.14 -0.43
C PHE A 69 -6.51 -10.30 1.01
N LYS A 70 -6.30 -9.18 1.70
CA LYS A 70 -5.86 -9.19 3.10
C LYS A 70 -6.85 -9.89 4.03
N THR A 71 -8.16 -9.73 3.81
CA THR A 71 -9.18 -10.37 4.65
C THR A 71 -9.29 -11.88 4.48
N ILE A 72 -8.85 -12.44 3.34
CA ILE A 72 -8.91 -13.88 3.09
C ILE A 72 -7.58 -14.59 3.32
N ASP A 73 -6.48 -13.84 3.44
CA ASP A 73 -5.15 -14.37 3.67
C ASP A 73 -4.98 -14.88 5.11
N THR A 74 -4.36 -16.05 5.25
CA THR A 74 -4.08 -16.72 6.52
C THR A 74 -2.66 -16.51 7.02
N THR A 75 -1.85 -15.67 6.35
CA THR A 75 -0.44 -15.47 6.66
C THR A 75 -0.29 -14.47 7.79
N SER A 76 0.40 -14.86 8.86
CA SER A 76 0.71 -13.99 9.99
C SER A 76 1.89 -13.07 9.70
N CYS A 77 1.97 -11.97 10.46
CA CYS A 77 3.04 -11.01 10.28
C CYS A 77 4.36 -11.48 10.88
N PRO A 78 5.51 -11.00 10.37
CA PRO A 78 6.81 -11.39 10.91
C PRO A 78 6.91 -11.22 12.43
N TRP A 79 6.36 -10.15 13.00
CA TRP A 79 6.37 -9.90 14.45
C TRP A 79 5.56 -10.91 15.29
N ASP A 80 4.76 -11.77 14.66
CA ASP A 80 3.88 -12.75 15.31
C ASP A 80 4.50 -14.15 15.21
N LEU A 81 5.57 -14.31 14.43
CA LEU A 81 6.26 -15.60 14.27
C LEU A 81 7.11 -15.94 15.51
N ALA A 82 7.18 -17.23 15.83
CA ALA A 82 7.93 -17.77 16.95
C ALA A 82 9.43 -17.42 16.91
N GLU A 83 10.01 -17.33 15.71
CA GLU A 83 11.41 -16.92 15.52
C GLU A 83 11.68 -15.49 16.02
N PHE A 84 10.64 -14.65 16.08
CA PHE A 84 10.71 -13.27 16.54
C PHE A 84 9.97 -13.04 17.87
N GLY A 85 9.80 -14.09 18.68
CA GLY A 85 9.18 -14.00 20.01
C GLY A 85 7.64 -14.00 20.00
N GLY A 86 7.02 -14.29 18.85
CA GLY A 86 5.59 -14.52 18.73
C GLY A 86 5.19 -15.99 18.96
N GLN A 87 4.00 -16.37 18.49
CA GLN A 87 3.44 -17.73 18.67
C GLN A 87 3.13 -18.45 17.35
N ALA A 88 3.11 -17.73 16.22
CA ALA A 88 2.82 -18.31 14.92
C ALA A 88 4.03 -19.06 14.35
N SER A 89 3.77 -20.16 13.64
CA SER A 89 4.80 -20.92 12.93
C SER A 89 4.93 -20.43 11.50
N TYR A 90 6.14 -20.31 10.96
CA TYR A 90 6.27 -19.96 9.54
C TYR A 90 5.64 -21.06 8.67
N VAL A 91 4.69 -20.65 7.81
CA VAL A 91 4.06 -21.51 6.82
C VAL A 91 4.23 -20.87 5.45
N SER A 92 4.69 -21.66 4.48
CA SER A 92 4.83 -21.22 3.10
C SER A 92 3.45 -20.93 2.50
N HIS A 93 3.32 -19.86 1.71
CA HIS A 93 2.10 -19.57 0.94
C HIS A 93 1.70 -20.70 -0.03
N TRP A 94 2.63 -21.59 -0.37
CA TRP A 94 2.39 -22.76 -1.23
C TRP A 94 1.87 -23.99 -0.46
N SER A 95 1.84 -23.94 0.87
CA SER A 95 1.32 -24.99 1.73
C SER A 95 -0.18 -24.79 1.94
N TRP A 96 -0.94 -25.08 0.89
CA TRP A 96 -2.40 -24.90 0.88
C TRP A 96 -3.08 -25.63 2.03
N GLY A 97 -4.03 -24.96 2.70
CA GLY A 97 -4.82 -25.52 3.79
C GLY A 97 -4.09 -25.62 5.14
N VAL A 98 -2.80 -25.28 5.20
CA VAL A 98 -2.03 -25.26 6.45
C VAL A 98 -2.11 -23.88 7.08
N ARG A 99 -2.47 -23.81 8.36
CA ARG A 99 -2.49 -22.56 9.13
C ARG A 99 -1.23 -22.45 9.97
N ASP A 100 -0.74 -21.23 10.13
CA ASP A 100 0.42 -20.90 10.97
C ASP A 100 0.09 -20.81 12.47
N GLY A 101 -1.19 -20.90 12.83
CA GLY A 101 -1.67 -20.78 14.21
C GLY A 101 -1.77 -19.33 14.70
N GLY A 102 -1.53 -18.34 13.83
CA GLY A 102 -1.69 -16.93 14.15
C GLY A 102 -2.99 -16.31 13.60
N ALA A 103 -3.08 -14.99 13.70
CA ALA A 103 -4.28 -14.23 13.32
C ALA A 103 -4.44 -14.06 11.80
N GLY A 104 -3.39 -14.32 11.00
CA GLY A 104 -3.40 -14.13 9.56
C GLY A 104 -3.45 -12.65 9.14
N HIS A 105 -4.02 -12.41 7.94
CA HIS A 105 -4.28 -11.08 7.39
C HIS A 105 -3.04 -10.20 7.15
N CYS A 106 -1.85 -10.79 7.02
CA CYS A 106 -0.63 -10.01 6.83
C CYS A 106 -0.27 -9.77 5.36
N PHE A 107 -0.74 -10.61 4.45
CA PHE A 107 -0.51 -10.46 3.02
C PHE A 107 -1.79 -10.04 2.30
N PRO A 108 -1.75 -9.09 1.34
CA PRO A 108 -0.63 -8.23 0.97
C PRO A 108 -0.46 -7.02 1.92
N ALA A 109 0.59 -6.22 1.71
CA ALA A 109 0.94 -5.08 2.56
C ALA A 109 -0.03 -3.90 2.40
N GLY A 110 -1.11 -3.91 3.20
CA GLY A 110 -2.14 -2.87 3.19
C GLY A 110 -1.61 -1.45 3.49
N HIS A 111 -0.51 -1.30 4.23
CA HIS A 111 0.06 0.02 4.46
C HIS A 111 0.72 0.63 3.21
N ALA A 112 1.32 -0.22 2.37
CA ALA A 112 1.90 0.22 1.11
C ALA A 112 0.83 0.62 0.08
N SER A 113 -0.37 0.01 0.14
CA SER A 113 -1.46 0.37 -0.78
C SER A 113 -1.98 1.79 -0.57
N ALA A 114 -1.80 2.37 0.62
CA ALA A 114 -2.11 3.78 0.89
C ALA A 114 -1.31 4.76 0.01
N ALA A 115 -0.16 4.35 -0.53
CA ALA A 115 0.57 5.10 -1.54
C ALA A 115 0.34 4.53 -2.96
N PHE A 116 0.36 3.20 -3.13
CA PHE A 116 0.16 2.60 -4.46
C PHE A 116 -1.21 2.87 -5.09
N CYS A 117 -2.24 3.21 -4.30
CA CYS A 117 -3.54 3.62 -4.84
C CYS A 117 -3.45 4.84 -5.76
N PHE A 118 -2.36 5.62 -5.71
CA PHE A 118 -2.12 6.77 -6.59
C PHE A 118 -1.48 6.40 -7.94
N LEU A 119 -1.13 5.14 -8.19
CA LEU A 119 -0.60 4.68 -9.49
C LEU A 119 -1.46 5.05 -10.72
N PRO A 120 -2.81 5.07 -10.67
CA PRO A 120 -3.64 5.49 -11.81
C PRO A 120 -3.27 6.87 -12.34
N GLY A 121 -2.74 7.77 -11.51
CA GLY A 121 -2.29 9.10 -11.94
C GLY A 121 -1.24 9.05 -13.04
N TYR A 122 -0.32 8.08 -13.01
CA TYR A 122 0.62 7.85 -14.12
C TYR A 122 -0.14 7.49 -15.41
N PHE A 123 -1.05 6.53 -15.33
CA PHE A 123 -1.77 6.03 -16.50
C PHE A 123 -2.65 7.10 -17.14
N TRP A 124 -3.37 7.89 -16.36
CA TRP A 124 -4.24 8.95 -16.88
C TRP A 124 -3.46 10.18 -17.38
N LEU A 125 -2.33 10.54 -16.74
CA LEU A 125 -1.52 11.70 -17.16
C LEU A 125 -0.56 11.40 -18.32
N ARG A 126 -0.19 10.13 -18.60
CA ARG A 126 0.89 9.81 -19.54
C ARG A 126 0.70 10.36 -20.95
N ARG A 127 -0.55 10.50 -21.40
CA ARG A 127 -0.88 10.99 -22.74
C ARG A 127 -0.89 12.53 -22.83
N THR A 128 -1.37 13.21 -21.80
CA THR A 128 -1.59 14.67 -21.81
C THR A 128 -0.47 15.47 -21.13
N ALA A 129 0.29 14.82 -20.25
CA ALA A 129 1.35 15.44 -19.44
C ALA A 129 2.47 14.43 -19.08
N PRO A 130 3.23 13.90 -20.05
CA PRO A 130 4.17 12.79 -19.83
C PRO A 130 5.30 13.09 -18.84
N ARG A 131 5.74 14.35 -18.73
CA ARG A 131 6.73 14.76 -17.71
C ARG A 131 6.14 14.65 -16.29
N HIS A 132 4.91 15.16 -16.11
CA HIS A 132 4.21 15.09 -14.82
C HIS A 132 3.81 13.67 -14.47
N ALA A 133 3.42 12.85 -15.45
CA ALA A 133 3.13 11.43 -15.23
C ALA A 133 4.35 10.68 -14.66
N ARG A 134 5.55 10.92 -15.19
CA ARG A 134 6.79 10.32 -14.68
C ARG A 134 7.13 10.77 -13.26
N LEU A 135 6.96 12.06 -12.95
CA LEU A 135 7.15 12.58 -11.59
C LEU A 135 6.12 11.99 -10.62
N TRP A 136 4.86 11.88 -11.05
CA TRP A 136 3.79 11.26 -10.27
C TRP A 136 4.11 9.80 -9.96
N LEU A 137 4.57 9.05 -10.96
CA LEU A 137 4.98 7.65 -10.78
C LEU A 137 6.14 7.54 -9.80
N ALA A 138 7.20 8.33 -9.99
CA ALA A 138 8.36 8.31 -9.12
C ALA A 138 7.98 8.63 -7.66
N ALA A 139 7.18 9.68 -7.44
CA ALA A 139 6.69 10.05 -6.12
C ALA A 139 5.85 8.93 -5.48
N THR A 140 4.95 8.31 -6.26
CA THR A 140 4.12 7.18 -5.83
C THR A 140 4.98 5.99 -5.39
N LEU A 141 5.97 5.60 -6.21
CA LEU A 141 6.86 4.48 -5.91
C LEU A 141 7.74 4.75 -4.70
N ILE A 142 8.34 5.93 -4.60
CA ILE A 142 9.18 6.34 -3.46
C ILE A 142 8.35 6.32 -2.17
N ALA A 143 7.15 6.90 -2.19
CA ALA A 143 6.25 6.89 -1.04
C ALA A 143 5.88 5.46 -0.64
N ALA A 144 5.46 4.62 -1.60
CA ALA A 144 5.09 3.23 -1.33
C ALA A 144 6.24 2.40 -0.77
N MET A 145 7.45 2.55 -1.31
CA MET A 145 8.64 1.87 -0.79
C MET A 145 9.02 2.36 0.60
N THR A 146 8.89 3.67 0.86
CA THR A 146 9.15 4.24 2.20
C THR A 146 8.17 3.69 3.24
N LEU A 147 6.88 3.64 2.90
CA LEU A 147 5.85 3.06 3.77
C LEU A 147 6.04 1.54 3.96
N GLY A 148 6.40 0.82 2.90
CA GLY A 148 6.73 -0.60 2.97
C GLY A 148 7.94 -0.87 3.87
N LEU A 149 9.01 -0.08 3.74
CA LEU A 149 10.20 -0.16 4.58
C LEU A 149 9.87 0.11 6.05
N ALA A 150 9.04 1.12 6.33
CA ALA A 150 8.58 1.39 7.68
C ALA A 150 7.89 0.18 8.32
N GLN A 151 7.07 -0.55 7.56
CA GLN A 151 6.45 -1.77 8.06
C GLN A 151 7.44 -2.93 8.20
N GLN A 152 8.44 -3.04 7.32
CA GLN A 152 9.49 -4.06 7.45
C GLN A 152 10.34 -3.85 8.71
N VAL A 153 10.72 -2.60 9.00
CA VAL A 153 11.46 -2.23 10.22
C VAL A 153 10.68 -2.60 11.48
N ARG A 154 9.35 -2.42 11.45
CA ARG A 154 8.46 -2.80 12.55
C ARG A 154 8.23 -4.31 12.67
N GLY A 155 8.59 -5.09 11.65
CA GLY A 155 8.25 -6.51 11.56
C GLY A 155 6.80 -6.77 11.16
N ALA A 156 6.10 -5.78 10.60
CA ALA A 156 4.71 -5.92 10.20
C ALA A 156 4.56 -6.55 8.80
N HIS A 157 5.56 -6.48 7.91
CA HIS A 157 5.47 -7.07 6.56
C HIS A 157 6.82 -7.50 6.03
N TYR A 158 6.85 -8.51 5.16
CA TYR A 158 8.00 -8.79 4.30
C TYR A 158 8.07 -7.83 3.10
N LEU A 159 9.26 -7.70 2.50
CA LEU A 159 9.43 -6.96 1.25
C LEU A 159 8.53 -7.52 0.13
N SER A 160 8.40 -8.85 0.05
CA SER A 160 7.52 -9.53 -0.90
C SER A 160 6.06 -9.06 -0.80
N HIS A 161 5.54 -8.81 0.41
CA HIS A 161 4.17 -8.32 0.60
C HIS A 161 4.00 -6.92 -0.03
N THR A 162 5.03 -6.07 0.09
CA THR A 162 5.04 -4.74 -0.50
C THR A 162 5.12 -4.82 -2.03
N LEU A 163 5.99 -5.67 -2.56
CA LEU A 163 6.13 -5.86 -4.01
C LEU A 163 4.87 -6.43 -4.66
N TRP A 164 4.24 -7.43 -4.03
CA TRP A 164 2.93 -7.95 -4.48
C TRP A 164 1.83 -6.90 -4.43
N THR A 165 1.80 -6.08 -3.38
CA THR A 165 0.87 -4.93 -3.31
C THR A 165 1.07 -4.00 -4.51
N GLY A 166 2.33 -3.68 -4.83
CA GLY A 166 2.68 -2.85 -5.98
C GLY A 166 2.24 -3.48 -7.31
N TRP A 167 2.50 -4.78 -7.49
CA TRP A 167 2.11 -5.51 -8.70
C TRP A 167 0.58 -5.57 -8.89
N ILE A 168 -0.18 -5.92 -7.85
CA ILE A 168 -1.65 -5.93 -7.88
C ILE A 168 -2.18 -4.52 -8.18
N SER A 169 -1.64 -3.51 -7.49
CA SER A 169 -2.04 -2.12 -7.70
C SER A 169 -1.75 -1.63 -9.12
N TRP A 170 -0.61 -2.03 -9.69
CA TRP A 170 -0.25 -1.75 -11.08
C TRP A 170 -1.20 -2.42 -12.06
N ALA A 171 -1.51 -3.70 -11.86
CA ALA A 171 -2.45 -4.44 -12.71
C ALA A 171 -3.82 -3.74 -12.74
N VAL A 172 -4.38 -3.40 -11.58
CA VAL A 172 -5.64 -2.66 -11.46
C VAL A 172 -5.55 -1.26 -12.06
N ALA A 173 -4.44 -0.54 -11.85
CA ALA A 173 -4.23 0.81 -12.41
C ALA A 173 -4.12 0.84 -13.95
N SER A 174 -3.79 -0.30 -14.57
CA SER A 174 -3.56 -0.42 -16.01
C SER A 174 -4.79 -0.80 -16.83
N LEU A 175 -5.89 -1.17 -16.16
CA LEU A 175 -7.21 -1.45 -16.77
C LEU A 175 -7.81 -0.17 -17.38
#